data_AF-W2SL97-F1
#
_entry.id   AF-W2SL97-F1
#
_cell.length_a   1.000
_cell.length_b   1.000
_cell.length_c   1.000
_cell.angle_alpha   90.00
_cell.angle_beta   90.00
_cell.angle_gamma   90.00
#
_symmetry.space_group_name_H-M   'P 1'
#
loop_
_entity.id
_entity.type
_entity.pdbx_description
1 polymer ?
#
loop_
_entity_poly.entity_id
_entity_poly.type
_entity_poly.pdbx_seq_one_letter_code
_entity_poly.pdbx_strand_id
1 'polypeptide(L)'
;MVHQNWEVLINRFRDKELEVRHEALKVVTQIVRLSKTFVYRKVRYQMWPVLGKWMHDASIHTYSTTSVAYKYQLFVLQSVAEIFIGIEASSDDLNLVLEMLALYCNRTGTPQLKKEAESATKRLNVYLERRKRKKDLGEIW
;
A
#
# COMPACT_ATOMS: atom_id res chain seq x y z
N MET A 1 -11.76 18.87 6.21
CA MET A 1 -11.67 17.61 6.97
C MET A 1 -10.40 16.81 6.67
N VAL A 2 -10.17 16.31 5.44
CA VAL A 2 -8.94 15.54 5.11
C VAL A 2 -7.65 16.31 5.40
N HIS A 3 -7.57 17.60 5.03
CA HIS A 3 -6.36 18.40 5.28
C HIS A 3 -6.03 18.55 6.76
N GLN A 4 -7.02 18.76 7.63
CA GLN A 4 -6.85 18.95 9.07
C GLN A 4 -6.48 17.64 9.78
N ASN A 5 -7.06 16.52 9.34
CA ASN A 5 -6.86 15.23 10.02
C ASN A 5 -5.65 14.44 9.50
N TRP A 6 -5.14 14.78 8.30
CA TRP A 6 -4.08 14.01 7.66
C TRP A 6 -2.75 14.07 8.41
N GLU A 7 -2.36 15.22 8.96
CA GLU A 7 -1.09 15.36 9.68
C GLU A 7 -1.10 14.54 10.97
N VAL A 8 -2.21 14.59 11.71
CA VAL A 8 -2.40 13.75 12.90
C VAL A 8 -2.36 12.26 12.53
N LEU A 9 -3.01 11.89 11.43
CA LEU A 9 -3.04 10.53 10.92
C LEU A 9 -1.66 10.03 10.48
N ILE A 10 -0.87 10.85 9.77
CA ILE A 10 0.45 10.42 9.28
C ILE A 10 1.43 10.20 10.41
N ASN A 11 1.31 10.99 11.48
CA ASN A 11 2.11 10.80 12.69
C ASN A 11 1.83 9.43 13.35
N ARG A 12 0.62 8.87 13.20
CA ARG A 12 0.30 7.53 13.72
C ARG A 12 1.05 6.41 13.02
N PHE A 13 1.52 6.59 11.78
CA PHE A 13 2.36 5.58 11.11
C PHE A 13 3.77 5.44 11.72
N ARG A 14 4.16 6.38 12.58
CA ARG A 14 5.44 6.37 13.31
C ARG A 14 5.31 5.91 14.76
N ASP A 15 4.09 5.58 15.20
CA ASP A 15 3.83 5.18 16.58
C ASP A 15 4.58 3.88 16.93
N LYS A 16 4.95 3.67 18.20
CA LYS A 16 5.63 2.44 18.61
C LYS A 16 4.68 1.23 18.55
N GLU A 17 3.41 1.48 18.82
CA GLU A 17 2.36 0.46 18.82
C GLU A 17 1.89 0.17 17.38
N LEU A 18 2.05 -1.08 16.93
CA LEU A 18 1.69 -1.47 15.57
C LEU A 18 0.17 -1.53 15.35
N GLU A 19 -0.60 -1.74 16.41
CA GLU A 19 -2.05 -1.65 16.42
C GLU A 19 -2.52 -0.24 16.01
N VAL A 20 -1.86 0.80 16.51
CA VAL A 20 -2.15 2.19 16.14
C VAL A 20 -1.86 2.42 14.66
N ARG A 21 -0.74 1.88 14.15
CA ARG A 21 -0.42 1.95 12.72
C ARG A 21 -1.43 1.19 11.85
N HIS A 22 -1.95 0.07 12.36
CA HIS A 22 -2.97 -0.72 11.69
C HIS A 22 -4.27 0.07 11.54
N GLU A 23 -4.77 0.67 12.63
CA GLU A 23 -5.97 1.50 12.60
C GLU A 23 -5.77 2.73 11.70
N ALA A 24 -4.58 3.35 11.74
CA ALA A 24 -4.24 4.44 10.83
C ALA A 24 -4.35 4.02 9.35
N LEU A 25 -3.88 2.82 9.00
CA LEU A 25 -3.99 2.30 7.63
C LEU A 25 -5.46 2.05 7.23
N LYS A 26 -6.30 1.53 8.13
CA LYS A 26 -7.75 1.38 7.87
C LYS A 26 -8.38 2.73 7.52
N VAL A 27 -8.07 3.77 8.30
CA VAL A 27 -8.55 5.13 8.04
C VAL A 27 -8.07 5.63 6.68
N VAL A 28 -6.79 5.44 6.32
CA VAL A 28 -6.29 5.83 5.00
C VAL A 28 -7.03 5.10 3.87
N THR A 29 -7.25 3.79 3.99
CA THR A 29 -8.00 3.04 2.98
C THR A 29 -9.40 3.63 2.77
N GLN A 30 -10.10 4.02 3.84
CA GLN A 30 -11.40 4.69 3.72
C GLN A 30 -11.29 6.09 3.10
N ILE A 31 -10.31 6.89 3.50
CA ILE A 31 -10.07 8.21 2.90
C ILE A 31 -9.82 8.08 1.40
N VAL A 32 -8.98 7.13 0.98
CA VAL A 32 -8.71 6.87 -0.44
C VAL A 32 -9.96 6.43 -1.17
N ARG A 33 -10.79 5.56 -0.59
CA ARG A 33 -12.07 5.14 -1.18
C ARG A 33 -12.97 6.33 -1.49
N LEU A 34 -13.07 7.28 -0.57
CA LEU A 34 -13.97 8.43 -0.66
C LEU A 34 -13.39 9.60 -1.46
N SER A 35 -12.09 9.86 -1.34
CA SER A 35 -11.44 11.06 -1.88
C SER A 35 -10.61 10.81 -3.14
N LYS A 36 -10.34 9.54 -3.48
CA LYS A 36 -9.64 9.14 -4.70
C LYS A 36 -8.33 9.93 -4.93
N THR A 37 -8.16 10.50 -6.11
CA THR A 37 -6.99 11.29 -6.53
C THR A 37 -6.72 12.53 -5.68
N PHE A 38 -7.72 13.06 -4.95
CA PHE A 38 -7.54 14.22 -4.06
C PHE A 38 -6.48 13.98 -2.98
N VAL A 39 -6.31 12.73 -2.55
CA VAL A 39 -5.30 12.34 -1.56
C VAL A 39 -4.04 11.73 -2.16
N TYR A 40 -3.86 11.82 -3.48
CA TYR A 40 -2.68 11.28 -4.18
C TYR A 40 -1.38 11.75 -3.53
N ARG A 41 -1.17 13.07 -3.42
CA ARG A 41 0.10 13.63 -2.89
C ARG A 41 0.36 13.19 -1.44
N LYS A 42 -0.72 13.11 -0.67
CA LYS A 42 -0.73 12.71 0.73
C LYS A 42 -0.29 11.24 0.87
N VAL A 43 -0.91 10.33 0.13
CA VAL A 43 -0.55 8.91 0.11
C VAL A 43 0.87 8.71 -0.42
N ARG A 44 1.19 9.28 -1.60
CA ARG A 44 2.45 9.04 -2.30
C ARG A 44 3.67 9.64 -1.61
N TYR A 45 3.58 10.87 -1.12
CA TYR A 45 4.75 11.59 -0.62
C TYR A 45 4.84 11.63 0.90
N GLN A 46 3.76 11.35 1.64
CA GLN A 46 3.78 11.40 3.09
C GLN A 46 3.61 10.02 3.73
N MET A 47 2.66 9.20 3.26
CA MET A 47 2.42 7.87 3.84
C MET A 47 3.38 6.83 3.31
N TRP A 48 3.48 6.70 2.00
CA TRP A 48 4.25 5.63 1.36
C TRP A 48 5.72 5.58 1.81
N PRO A 49 6.46 6.69 1.96
CA PRO A 49 7.84 6.61 2.41
C PRO A 49 8.00 5.97 3.81
N VAL A 50 7.04 6.19 4.71
CA VAL A 50 7.06 5.61 6.07
C VAL A 50 6.64 4.13 6.02
N LEU A 51 5.54 3.84 5.33
CA LEU A 51 4.98 2.50 5.24
C LEU A 51 5.88 1.55 4.43
N GLY A 52 6.36 2.00 3.28
CA GLY A 52 7.23 1.25 2.38
C GLY A 52 8.56 0.91 3.03
N LYS A 53 9.17 1.85 3.76
CA LYS A 53 10.38 1.58 4.56
C LYS A 53 10.12 0.50 5.60
N TRP A 54 9.03 0.63 6.36
CA TRP A 54 8.69 -0.39 7.37
C TRP A 54 8.45 -1.77 6.76
N MET A 55 7.73 -1.85 5.65
CA MET A 55 7.51 -3.13 4.94
C MET A 55 8.81 -3.73 4.42
N HIS A 56 9.71 -2.91 3.88
CA HIS A 56 11.02 -3.37 3.45
C HIS A 56 11.80 -3.99 4.62
N ASP A 57 11.90 -3.27 5.75
CA ASP A 57 12.60 -3.75 6.95
C ASP A 57 11.92 -4.98 7.56
N ALA A 58 10.59 -5.06 7.49
CA ALA A 58 9.84 -6.19 8.00
C ALA A 58 9.95 -7.42 7.09
N SER A 59 10.25 -7.26 5.79
CA SER A 59 10.34 -8.36 4.82
C SER A 59 11.47 -9.35 5.08
N ILE A 60 12.52 -8.92 5.77
CA ILE A 60 13.67 -9.77 6.15
C ILE A 60 13.46 -10.53 7.46
N HIS A 61 12.33 -10.30 8.14
CA HIS A 61 12.01 -10.89 9.44
C HIS A 61 10.88 -11.92 9.31
N THR A 62 11.05 -13.06 9.97
CA THR A 62 9.99 -14.08 10.09
C THR A 62 9.25 -13.90 11.41
N TYR A 63 8.10 -13.22 11.35
CA TYR A 63 7.25 -13.06 12.51
C TYR A 63 6.32 -14.26 12.74
N SER A 64 6.00 -14.55 14.01
CA SER A 64 4.92 -15.50 14.34
C SER A 64 3.59 -15.01 13.78
N THR A 65 2.75 -15.92 13.29
CA THR A 65 1.43 -15.61 12.72
C THR A 65 0.46 -15.00 13.74
N THR A 66 0.71 -15.18 15.04
CA THR A 66 -0.08 -14.55 16.12
C THR A 66 0.38 -13.13 16.45
N SER A 67 1.57 -12.74 16.00
CA SER A 67 2.17 -11.44 16.32
C SER A 67 1.46 -10.27 15.62
N VAL A 68 1.51 -9.11 16.27
CA VAL A 68 0.95 -7.87 15.72
C VAL A 68 1.68 -7.43 14.45
N ALA A 69 3.01 -7.63 14.39
CA ALA A 69 3.81 -7.33 13.22
C ALA A 69 3.38 -8.14 11.99
N TYR A 70 3.17 -9.45 12.15
CA TYR A 70 2.64 -10.29 11.08
C TYR A 70 1.25 -9.82 10.62
N LYS A 71 0.33 -9.57 11.57
CA LYS A 71 -1.02 -9.09 11.25
C LYS A 71 -0.99 -7.76 10.51
N TYR A 72 -0.07 -6.86 10.88
CA TYR A 72 0.10 -5.58 10.21
C TYR A 72 0.68 -5.75 8.80
N GLN A 73 1.73 -6.56 8.62
CA GLN A 73 2.24 -6.90 7.28
C GLN A 73 1.15 -7.44 6.37
N LEU A 74 0.39 -8.41 6.87
CA LEU A 74 -0.70 -9.04 6.13
C LEU A 74 -1.73 -8.01 5.69
N PHE A 75 -2.15 -7.13 6.60
CA PHE A 75 -3.14 -6.10 6.30
C PHE A 75 -2.64 -5.08 5.27
N VAL A 76 -1.35 -4.72 5.32
CA VAL A 76 -0.74 -3.85 4.31
C VAL A 76 -0.77 -4.51 2.94
N LEU A 77 -0.36 -5.79 2.82
CA LEU A 77 -0.36 -6.51 1.54
C LEU A 77 -1.77 -6.64 0.95
N GLN A 78 -2.78 -6.84 1.79
CA GLN A 78 -4.18 -6.90 1.37
C GLN A 78 -4.72 -5.56 0.86
N SER A 79 -4.23 -4.45 1.41
CA SER A 79 -4.80 -3.10 1.17
C SER A 79 -4.02 -2.29 0.13
N VAL A 80 -2.72 -2.53 -0.04
CA VAL A 80 -1.83 -1.63 -0.80
C VAL A 80 -2.25 -1.46 -2.27
N ALA A 81 -2.67 -2.53 -2.92
CA ALA A 81 -3.14 -2.44 -4.30
C ALA A 81 -4.39 -1.57 -4.42
N GLU A 82 -5.34 -1.70 -3.48
CA GLU A 82 -6.55 -0.88 -3.46
C GLU A 82 -6.23 0.60 -3.23
N ILE A 83 -5.30 0.89 -2.32
CA ILE A 83 -4.88 2.26 -2.03
C ILE A 83 -4.30 2.92 -3.29
N PHE A 84 -3.34 2.28 -3.94
CA PHE A 84 -2.65 2.88 -5.08
C PHE A 84 -3.51 2.94 -6.35
N ILE A 85 -4.39 1.95 -6.58
CA ILE A 85 -5.41 2.04 -7.63
C ILE A 85 -6.41 3.16 -7.30
N GLY A 86 -6.82 3.29 -6.05
CA GLY A 86 -7.83 4.26 -5.62
C GLY A 86 -7.39 5.72 -5.76
N ILE A 87 -6.10 6.01 -5.61
CA ILE A 87 -5.54 7.34 -5.89
C ILE A 87 -5.14 7.54 -7.36
N GLU A 88 -5.38 6.55 -8.22
CA GLU A 88 -4.96 6.52 -9.62
C GLU A 88 -3.45 6.74 -9.82
N ALA A 89 -2.65 6.03 -9.02
CA ALA A 89 -1.21 6.18 -8.96
C ALA A 89 -0.54 6.07 -10.34
N SER A 90 0.50 6.88 -10.57
CA SER A 90 1.28 6.86 -11.81
C SER A 90 1.99 5.52 -12.00
N SER A 91 2.44 5.23 -13.23
CA SER A 91 3.19 3.99 -13.49
C SER A 91 4.46 3.88 -12.63
N ASP A 92 5.17 4.99 -12.43
CA ASP A 92 6.38 5.02 -11.60
C ASP A 92 6.06 4.74 -10.14
N ASP A 93 4.96 5.29 -9.62
CA ASP A 93 4.53 5.04 -8.25
C ASP A 93 4.11 3.58 -8.03
N LEU A 94 3.46 2.99 -9.04
CA LEU A 94 3.07 1.58 -9.01
C LEU A 94 4.30 0.66 -9.05
N ASN A 95 5.35 1.04 -9.78
CA ASN A 95 6.61 0.30 -9.79
C ASN A 95 7.25 0.28 -8.39
N LEU A 96 7.22 1.37 -7.64
CA LEU A 96 7.71 1.39 -6.25
C LEU A 96 6.97 0.38 -5.35
N VAL A 97 5.66 0.25 -5.54
CA VAL A 97 4.86 -0.73 -4.79
C VAL A 97 5.16 -2.15 -5.24
N LEU A 98 5.29 -2.37 -6.54
CA LEU A 98 5.63 -3.68 -7.12
C LEU A 98 7.00 -4.18 -6.64
N GLU A 99 7.99 -3.29 -6.56
CA GLU A 99 9.31 -3.61 -6.00
C GLU A 99 9.22 -4.07 -4.54
N MET A 100 8.42 -3.40 -3.71
CA MET A 100 8.16 -3.83 -2.34
C MET A 100 7.47 -5.20 -2.29
N LEU A 101 6.44 -5.41 -3.11
CA LEU A 101 5.70 -6.67 -3.18
C LEU A 101 6.61 -7.83 -3.62
N ALA A 102 7.56 -7.59 -4.52
CA ALA A 102 8.52 -8.60 -4.99
C ALA A 102 9.37 -9.18 -3.84
N LEU A 103 9.65 -8.39 -2.79
CA LEU A 103 10.33 -8.90 -1.59
C LEU A 103 9.51 -10.01 -0.93
N TYR A 104 8.20 -9.83 -0.86
CA TYR A 104 7.29 -10.79 -0.23
C TYR A 104 6.97 -12.00 -1.11
N CYS A 105 6.98 -11.83 -2.44
CA CYS A 105 6.83 -12.94 -3.38
C CYS A 105 8.04 -13.89 -3.36
N ASN A 106 9.24 -13.33 -3.23
CA ASN A 106 10.50 -14.05 -3.44
C ASN A 106 11.19 -14.52 -2.15
N ARG A 107 11.04 -13.78 -1.03
CA ARG A 107 11.87 -13.99 0.17
C ARG A 107 11.09 -14.46 1.40
N THR A 108 9.76 -14.38 1.39
CA THR A 108 8.96 -14.67 2.59
C THR A 108 8.69 -16.17 2.76
N GLY A 109 9.02 -16.71 3.93
CA GLY A 109 8.74 -18.11 4.29
C GLY A 109 7.28 -18.39 4.67
N THR A 110 6.43 -17.36 4.80
CA THR A 110 5.02 -17.50 5.19
C THR A 110 4.10 -17.55 3.95
N PRO A 111 3.41 -18.69 3.69
CA PRO A 111 2.61 -18.87 2.46
C PRO A 111 1.51 -17.81 2.28
N GLN A 112 0.90 -17.36 3.38
CA GLN A 112 -0.20 -16.40 3.33
C GLN A 112 0.29 -15.00 2.92
N LEU A 113 1.43 -14.52 3.44
CA LEU A 113 1.99 -13.23 3.03
C LEU A 113 2.39 -13.25 1.55
N LYS A 114 3.01 -14.35 1.09
CA LYS A 114 3.33 -14.56 -0.33
C LYS A 114 2.08 -14.51 -1.21
N LYS A 115 1.03 -15.24 -0.83
CA LYS A 115 -0.26 -15.24 -1.54
C LYS A 115 -0.86 -13.84 -1.67
N GLU A 116 -0.89 -13.06 -0.59
CA GLU A 116 -1.43 -11.70 -0.64
C GLU A 116 -0.55 -10.76 -1.49
N ALA A 117 0.78 -10.92 -1.44
CA ALA A 117 1.68 -10.14 -2.28
C ALA A 117 1.50 -10.45 -3.77
N GLU A 118 1.33 -11.72 -4.14
CA GLU A 118 1.04 -12.15 -5.52
C GLU A 118 -0.33 -11.62 -5.98
N SER A 119 -1.34 -11.68 -5.11
CA SER A 119 -2.67 -11.13 -5.37
C SER A 119 -2.62 -9.61 -5.64
N ALA A 120 -1.93 -8.87 -4.79
CA ALA A 120 -1.72 -7.43 -4.95
C ALA A 120 -0.95 -7.11 -6.25
N THR A 121 0.13 -7.85 -6.53
CA THR A 121 0.94 -7.72 -7.74
C THR A 121 0.08 -7.90 -9.00
N LYS A 122 -0.73 -8.96 -9.05
CA LYS A 122 -1.64 -9.23 -10.17
C LYS A 122 -2.63 -8.08 -10.38
N ARG A 123 -3.23 -7.56 -9.31
CA ARG A 123 -4.19 -6.44 -9.38
C ARG A 123 -3.53 -5.17 -9.94
N LEU A 124 -2.31 -4.85 -9.49
CA LEU A 124 -1.58 -3.68 -9.98
C LEU A 124 -1.16 -3.82 -11.45
N ASN A 125 -0.72 -5.01 -11.87
CA ASN A 125 -0.36 -5.26 -13.28
C ASN A 125 -1.58 -5.16 -14.21
N VAL A 126 -2.72 -5.74 -13.82
CA VAL A 126 -3.97 -5.58 -14.59
C VAL A 126 -4.36 -4.11 -14.71
N TYR A 127 -4.18 -3.32 -13.64
CA TYR A 127 -4.45 -1.88 -13.67
C TYR A 127 -3.48 -1.13 -14.61
N LEU A 128 -2.18 -1.44 -14.57
CA LEU A 128 -1.17 -0.87 -15.47
C LEU A 128 -1.49 -1.16 -16.94
N GLU A 129 -1.84 -2.40 -17.27
CA GLU A 129 -2.22 -2.79 -18.63
C GLU A 129 -3.45 -2.02 -19.13
N ARG A 130 -4.47 -1.88 -18.28
CA ARG A 130 -5.66 -1.09 -18.60
C ARG A 130 -5.32 0.37 -18.86
N ARG A 131 -4.42 0.97 -18.07
CA ARG A 131 -3.96 2.35 -18.30
C ARG A 131 -3.19 2.49 -19.61
N LYS A 132 -2.30 1.56 -19.92
CA LYS A 132 -1.55 1.55 -21.19
C LYS A 132 -2.51 1.52 -22.38
N ARG A 133 -3.48 0.59 -22.39
CA ARG A 133 -4.49 0.49 -23.45
C ARG A 133 -5.31 1.78 -23.61
N LYS A 134 -5.76 2.41 -22.52
CA LYS A 134 -6.48 3.68 -22.60
C LYS A 134 -5.65 4.81 -23.21
N LYS A 135 -4.36 4.87 -22.84
CA LYS A 135 -3.41 5.84 -23.41
C LYS A 135 -3.20 5.60 -24.90
N ASP A 136 -3.06 4.34 -25.31
CA ASP A 136 -2.89 3.95 -26.72
C ASP A 136 -4.13 4.24 -27.57
N LEU A 137 -5.33 4.21 -26.95
CA LEU A 137 -6.61 4.53 -27.59
C LEU A 137 -6.93 6.04 -27.62
N GLY A 138 -6.06 6.91 -27.08
CA GLY A 138 -6.27 8.36 -27.07
C GLY A 138 -7.38 8.85 -26.14
N GLU A 139 -7.92 7.97 -25.27
CA GLU A 139 -8.92 8.34 -24.27
C GLU A 139 -8.21 8.99 -23.07
N ILE A 140 -7.89 10.28 -23.17
CA ILE A 140 -7.37 11.08 -22.06
C ILE A 140 -8.54 11.73 -21.33
N TRP A 141 -8.74 11.35 -20.07
CA TRP A 141 -9.43 12.15 -19.05
C TRP A 141 -8.48 12.30 -17.85
#